data_AF-A0A1I0XVX2-F1
#
_entry.id   AF-A0A1I0XVX2-F1
#
_cell.length_a   1.000
_cell.length_b   1.000
_cell.length_c   1.000
_cell.angle_alpha   90.00
_cell.angle_beta   90.00
_cell.angle_gamma   90.00
#
_symmetry.space_group_name_H-M   'P 1'
#
loop_
_entity.id
_entity.type
_entity.pdbx_description
1 polymer ?
#
loop_
_entity_poly.entity_id
_entity_poly.type
_entity_poly.pdbx_seq_one_letter_code
_entity_poly.pdbx_strand_id
1 'polypeptide(L)'
;MPTTPYNADSPDMLLFEHTQKMAQQFFERQAKANSDLKALYHYTSAEGLQSILKGRSFWASDISYLNDSSELAYGTELFNERLAALVESRKCNYVGQFVKYLSEAIGPFFRERFRTYIVCFCSNGDQLSQWRGY
;
A
#
# COMPACT_ATOMS: atom_id res chain seq x y z
N MET A 1 1.80 -23.66 35.32
CA MET A 1 2.70 -23.60 34.15
C MET A 1 3.62 -22.40 34.34
N PRO A 2 4.95 -22.55 34.20
CA PRO A 2 5.84 -21.40 34.31
C PRO A 2 5.75 -20.59 33.01
N THR A 3 5.34 -19.33 33.11
CA THR A 3 5.45 -18.35 32.03
C THR A 3 6.94 -18.06 31.84
N THR A 4 7.50 -18.50 30.72
CA THR A 4 8.85 -18.11 30.31
C THR A 4 8.94 -16.58 30.29
N PRO A 5 9.96 -15.96 30.92
CA PRO A 5 10.09 -14.52 30.94
C PRO A 5 10.30 -14.00 29.51
N TYR A 6 9.53 -12.98 29.15
CA TYR A 6 9.63 -12.26 27.89
C TYR A 6 11.05 -11.71 27.71
N ASN A 7 11.81 -12.25 26.75
CA ASN A 7 13.19 -11.86 26.49
C ASN A 7 13.22 -10.77 25.41
N ALA A 8 13.59 -9.55 25.82
CA ALA A 8 13.68 -8.38 24.94
C ALA A 8 14.71 -8.57 23.82
N ASP A 9 15.73 -9.41 24.03
CA ASP A 9 16.80 -9.68 23.06
C ASP A 9 16.51 -10.89 22.17
N SER A 10 15.26 -11.39 22.14
CA SER A 10 14.91 -12.50 21.25
C SER A 10 14.99 -12.07 19.77
N PRO A 11 15.42 -12.95 18.85
CA PRO A 11 15.52 -12.63 17.42
C PRO A 11 14.23 -12.07 16.82
N ASP A 12 13.07 -12.57 17.29
CA ASP A 12 11.75 -12.14 16.84
C ASP A 12 11.41 -10.72 17.32
N MET A 13 11.80 -10.37 18.56
CA MET A 13 11.62 -9.02 19.11
C MET A 13 12.51 -8.00 18.41
N LEU A 14 13.77 -8.35 18.17
CA LEU A 14 14.69 -7.50 17.41
C LEU A 14 14.20 -7.28 15.97
N LEU A 15 13.65 -8.31 15.33
CA LEU A 15 13.04 -8.19 14.00
C LEU A 15 11.79 -7.29 14.02
N PHE A 16 10.94 -7.42 15.04
CA PHE A 16 9.76 -6.59 15.23
C PHE A 16 10.14 -5.11 15.47
N GLU A 17 11.10 -4.82 16.35
CA GLU A 17 11.57 -3.46 16.59
C GLU A 17 12.23 -2.85 15.35
N HIS A 18 13.02 -3.64 14.62
CA HIS A 18 13.68 -3.17 13.41
C HIS A 18 12.67 -2.86 12.30
N THR A 19 11.62 -3.68 12.15
CA THR A 19 10.54 -3.43 11.18
C THR A 19 9.71 -2.20 11.57
N GLN A 20 9.38 -2.03 12.85
CA GLN A 20 8.73 -0.82 13.38
C GLN A 20 9.55 0.43 13.08
N LYS A 21 10.86 0.39 13.35
CA LYS A 21 11.78 1.50 13.10
C LYS A 21 11.93 1.80 11.61
N MET A 22 12.00 0.78 10.75
CA MET A 22 12.00 0.97 9.29
C MET A 22 10.70 1.59 8.80
N ALA A 23 9.55 1.11 9.27
CA ALA A 23 8.24 1.68 8.93
C ALA A 23 8.15 3.15 9.36
N GLN A 24 8.57 3.46 10.59
CA GLN A 24 8.60 4.83 11.09
C GLN A 24 9.50 5.74 10.23
N GLN A 25 10.73 5.30 9.94
CA GLN A 25 11.64 6.05 9.06
C GLN A 25 11.10 6.23 7.65
N PHE A 26 10.39 5.23 7.12
CA PHE A 26 9.71 5.34 5.84
C PHE A 26 8.62 6.43 5.89
N PHE A 27 7.75 6.40 6.91
CA PHE A 27 6.71 7.43 7.08
C PHE A 27 7.29 8.82 7.27
N GLU A 28 8.37 8.98 8.06
CA GLU A 28 9.06 10.26 8.27
C GLU A 28 9.70 10.78 6.97
N ARG A 29 10.34 9.91 6.18
CA ARG A 29 10.88 10.27 4.87
C ARG A 29 9.78 10.69 3.90
N GLN A 30 8.68 9.96 3.86
CA GLN A 30 7.53 10.32 3.03
C GLN A 30 6.94 11.65 3.48
N ALA A 31 6.71 11.86 4.79
CA ALA A 31 6.22 13.12 5.33
C ALA A 31 7.12 14.32 5.00
N LYS A 32 8.45 14.14 5.01
CA LYS A 32 9.42 15.19 4.66
C LYS A 32 9.49 15.46 3.14
N ALA A 33 9.32 14.44 2.30
CA ALA A 33 9.22 14.59 0.85
C ALA A 33 7.90 15.26 0.42
N ASN A 34 6.91 15.28 1.31
CA ASN A 34 5.53 15.68 1.08
C ASN A 34 5.22 17.13 1.49
N SER A 35 6.23 18.00 1.66
CA SER A 35 6.01 19.41 2.02
C SER A 35 5.19 20.20 0.99
N ASP A 36 5.09 19.69 -0.24
CA ASP A 36 4.28 20.25 -1.35
C ASP A 36 3.07 19.38 -1.71
N LEU A 37 2.52 18.61 -0.75
CA LEU A 37 1.37 17.74 -1.02
C LEU A 37 0.16 18.54 -1.51
N LYS A 38 -0.22 18.27 -2.76
CA LYS A 38 -1.50 18.71 -3.31
C LYS A 38 -2.65 17.94 -2.63
N ALA A 39 -3.75 18.63 -2.38
CA ALA A 39 -4.96 18.01 -1.85
C ALA A 39 -5.41 16.86 -2.76
N LEU A 40 -5.74 15.73 -2.15
CA LEU A 40 -6.35 14.58 -2.81
C LEU A 40 -7.80 14.47 -2.36
N TYR A 41 -8.69 14.23 -3.31
CA TYR A 41 -10.13 14.19 -3.15
C TYR A 41 -10.62 12.76 -3.36
N HIS A 42 -11.43 12.27 -2.43
CA HIS A 42 -12.17 11.02 -2.57
C HIS A 42 -13.60 11.37 -2.98
N TYR A 43 -14.00 10.97 -4.18
CA TYR A 43 -15.36 11.16 -4.66
C TYR A 43 -16.25 10.05 -4.10
N THR A 44 -17.37 10.43 -3.51
CA THR A 44 -18.31 9.52 -2.86
C THR A 44 -19.70 10.15 -2.80
N SER A 45 -20.75 9.35 -2.57
CA SER A 45 -22.11 9.84 -2.39
C SER A 45 -22.30 10.47 -1.00
N ALA A 46 -23.46 11.11 -0.76
CA ALA A 46 -23.79 11.68 0.55
C ALA A 46 -23.82 10.61 1.66
N GLU A 47 -24.31 9.41 1.37
CA GLU A 47 -24.34 8.26 2.27
C GLU A 47 -22.94 7.73 2.55
N GLY A 48 -22.09 7.69 1.52
CA GLY A 48 -20.68 7.32 1.64
C GLY A 48 -19.92 8.27 2.56
N LEU A 49 -20.07 9.59 2.35
CA LEU A 49 -19.52 10.62 3.23
C LEU A 49 -20.03 10.47 4.66
N GLN A 50 -21.34 10.30 4.86
CA GLN A 50 -21.91 10.12 6.19
C GLN A 50 -21.32 8.88 6.89
N SER A 51 -21.13 7.80 6.15
CA SER A 51 -20.54 6.55 6.67
C SER A 51 -19.07 6.75 7.08
N ILE A 52 -18.28 7.46 6.26
CA ILE A 52 -16.89 7.81 6.59
C ILE A 52 -16.83 8.65 7.87
N LEU A 53 -17.69 9.65 8.00
CA LEU A 53 -17.69 10.54 9.17
C LEU A 53 -18.10 9.80 10.45
N LYS A 54 -19.10 8.90 10.37
CA LYS A 54 -19.55 8.10 11.51
C LYS A 54 -18.54 7.01 11.91
N GLY A 55 -18.00 6.30 10.93
CA GLY A 55 -17.11 5.16 11.14
C GLY A 55 -15.63 5.52 11.31
N ARG A 56 -15.23 6.73 10.89
CA ARG A 56 -13.83 7.17 10.78
C ARG A 56 -12.98 6.20 9.94
N SER A 57 -13.60 5.62 8.93
CA SER A 57 -13.04 4.55 8.10
C SER A 57 -13.50 4.69 6.66
N PHE A 58 -12.65 4.27 5.72
CA PHE A 58 -13.03 4.16 4.31
C PHE A 58 -13.56 2.77 4.01
N TRP A 59 -14.58 2.71 3.16
CA TRP A 59 -15.01 1.46 2.54
C TRP A 59 -14.14 1.21 1.31
N ALA A 60 -13.41 0.11 1.34
CA ALA A 60 -12.57 -0.31 0.22
C ALA A 60 -13.34 -1.32 -0.65
N SER A 61 -13.27 -1.12 -1.96
CA SER A 61 -13.89 -1.99 -2.94
C SER A 61 -12.92 -3.09 -3.34
N ASP A 62 -13.40 -4.33 -3.47
CA ASP A 62 -12.59 -5.39 -4.06
C ASP A 62 -12.36 -5.07 -5.53
N ILE A 63 -11.09 -5.03 -5.92
CA ILE A 63 -10.63 -4.61 -7.26
C ILE A 63 -11.24 -5.47 -8.37
N SER A 64 -11.62 -6.72 -8.05
CA SER A 64 -12.20 -7.67 -8.99
C SER A 64 -13.60 -7.26 -9.49
N TYR A 65 -14.28 -6.36 -8.76
CA TYR A 65 -15.61 -5.85 -9.11
C TYR A 65 -15.60 -4.45 -9.70
N LEU A 66 -14.42 -3.87 -9.98
CA LEU A 66 -14.35 -2.60 -10.69
C LEU A 66 -14.74 -2.80 -12.15
N ASN A 67 -15.53 -1.87 -12.67
CA ASN A 67 -15.96 -1.89 -14.07
C ASN A 67 -14.80 -1.70 -15.06
N ASP A 68 -13.64 -1.24 -14.58
CA ASP A 68 -12.43 -1.07 -15.38
C ASP A 68 -11.32 -2.01 -14.92
N SER A 69 -11.30 -3.21 -15.48
CA SER A 69 -10.24 -4.21 -15.25
C SER A 69 -8.84 -3.74 -15.71
N SER A 70 -8.74 -2.67 -16.51
CA SER A 70 -7.45 -2.14 -16.95
C SER A 70 -6.69 -1.45 -15.82
N GLU A 71 -7.39 -0.93 -14.80
CA GLU A 71 -6.78 -0.26 -13.66
C GLU A 71 -5.89 -1.22 -12.85
N LEU A 72 -6.35 -2.46 -12.63
CA LEU A 72 -5.56 -3.51 -11.98
C LEU A 72 -4.34 -3.90 -12.82
N ALA A 73 -4.53 -4.05 -14.14
CA ALA A 73 -3.43 -4.40 -15.05
C ALA A 73 -2.35 -3.32 -15.05
N TYR A 74 -2.76 -2.05 -15.16
CA TYR A 74 -1.87 -0.90 -15.12
C TYR A 74 -1.14 -0.79 -13.77
N GLY A 75 -1.85 -0.92 -12.65
CA GLY A 75 -1.25 -0.89 -11.32
C GLY A 75 -0.22 -2.00 -11.12
N THR A 76 -0.51 -3.20 -11.64
CA THR A 76 0.41 -4.35 -11.60
C THR A 76 1.66 -4.09 -12.45
N GLU A 77 1.49 -3.55 -13.65
CA GLU A 77 2.60 -3.21 -14.54
C GLU A 77 3.51 -2.15 -13.93
N LEU A 78 2.94 -1.06 -13.43
CA LEU A 78 3.68 0.01 -12.76
C LEU A 78 4.42 -0.49 -11.53
N PHE A 79 3.79 -1.35 -10.72
CA PHE A 79 4.44 -1.97 -9.56
C PHE A 79 5.67 -2.78 -9.99
N ASN A 80 5.52 -3.64 -11.00
CA ASN A 80 6.61 -4.47 -11.51
C ASN A 80 7.75 -3.62 -12.09
N GLU A 81 7.45 -2.55 -12.82
CA GLU A 81 8.45 -1.62 -13.35
C GLU A 81 9.27 -0.98 -12.22
N ARG A 82 8.59 -0.45 -11.19
CA ARG A 82 9.26 0.17 -10.04
C ARG A 82 10.08 -0.83 -9.24
N LEU A 83 9.57 -2.05 -9.09
CA LEU A 83 10.26 -3.13 -8.41
C LEU A 83 11.54 -3.52 -9.15
N ALA A 84 11.47 -3.67 -10.48
CA ALA A 84 12.63 -3.95 -11.32
C ALA A 84 13.69 -2.85 -11.23
N ALA A 85 13.28 -1.58 -11.32
CA ALA A 85 14.18 -0.44 -11.15
C ALA A 85 14.85 -0.42 -9.76
N LEU A 86 14.09 -0.77 -8.71
CA LEU A 86 14.63 -0.86 -7.35
C LEU A 86 15.66 -1.98 -7.24
N VAL A 87 15.37 -3.18 -7.77
CA VAL A 87 16.31 -4.30 -7.80
C VAL A 87 17.58 -3.94 -8.55
N GLU A 88 17.46 -3.29 -9.71
CA GLU A 88 18.60 -2.85 -10.52
C GLU A 88 19.48 -1.85 -9.75
N SER A 89 18.87 -0.80 -9.16
CA SER A 89 19.60 0.22 -8.40
C SER A 89 20.26 -0.31 -7.12
N ARG A 90 19.85 -1.49 -6.64
CA ARG A 90 20.31 -2.13 -5.40
C ARG A 90 21.02 -3.47 -5.64
N LYS A 91 21.39 -3.78 -6.88
CA LYS A 91 21.93 -5.09 -7.34
C LYS A 91 22.98 -5.74 -6.43
N CYS A 92 23.81 -4.94 -5.75
CA CYS A 92 24.91 -5.42 -4.91
C CYS A 92 24.64 -5.42 -3.40
N ASN A 93 23.40 -5.15 -2.94
CA ASN A 93 23.06 -5.21 -1.52
C ASN A 93 22.07 -6.34 -1.20
N TYR A 94 22.09 -6.81 0.04
CA TYR A 94 21.21 -7.88 0.53
C TYR A 94 19.71 -7.55 0.35
N VAL A 95 19.36 -6.26 0.38
CA VAL A 95 17.98 -5.79 0.15
C VAL A 95 17.55 -6.03 -1.30
N GLY A 96 18.40 -5.76 -2.29
CA GLY A 96 18.12 -5.98 -3.71
C GLY A 96 17.98 -7.47 -4.02
N GLN A 97 18.81 -8.32 -3.42
CA GLN A 97 18.67 -9.78 -3.53
C GLN A 97 17.40 -10.31 -2.86
N PHE A 98 17.05 -9.81 -1.67
CA PHE A 98 15.82 -10.16 -0.98
C PHE A 98 14.57 -9.73 -1.75
N VAL A 99 14.54 -8.50 -2.27
CA VAL A 99 13.44 -7.99 -3.10
C VAL A 99 13.30 -8.80 -4.39
N LYS A 100 14.41 -9.16 -5.04
CA LYS A 100 14.40 -10.04 -6.21
C LYS A 100 13.81 -11.41 -5.87
N TYR A 101 14.27 -12.04 -4.79
CA TYR A 101 13.75 -13.33 -4.34
C TYR A 101 12.26 -13.28 -4.01
N LEU A 102 11.80 -12.25 -3.29
CA LEU A 102 10.37 -12.05 -3.01
C LEU A 102 9.56 -11.87 -4.31
N SER A 103 10.08 -11.12 -5.29
CA SER A 103 9.39 -10.91 -6.56
C SER A 103 9.21 -12.22 -7.35
N GLU A 104 10.23 -13.06 -7.37
CA GLU A 104 10.24 -14.35 -8.08
C GLU A 104 9.42 -15.42 -7.33
N ALA A 105 9.51 -15.44 -6.00
CA ALA A 105 8.84 -16.43 -5.15
C ALA A 105 7.35 -16.11 -4.94
N ILE A 106 6.98 -14.84 -4.81
CA ILE A 106 5.62 -14.41 -4.45
C ILE A 106 4.85 -13.86 -5.66
N GLY A 107 5.52 -13.43 -6.73
CA GLY A 107 4.86 -12.93 -7.95
C GLY A 107 3.75 -13.85 -8.51
N PRO A 108 3.94 -15.18 -8.57
CA PRO A 108 2.88 -16.12 -8.96
C PRO A 108 1.74 -16.20 -7.93
N PHE A 109 2.05 -16.13 -6.63
CA PHE A 109 1.06 -16.22 -5.55
C PHE A 109 0.23 -14.95 -5.37
N PHE A 110 0.79 -13.79 -5.72
CA PHE A 110 0.11 -12.49 -5.60
C PHE A 110 -1.12 -12.41 -6.49
N ARG A 111 -1.05 -12.94 -7.71
CA ARG A 111 -2.14 -12.88 -8.69
C ARG A 111 -3.35 -13.74 -8.34
N GLU A 112 -3.17 -14.83 -7.61
CA GLU A 112 -4.24 -15.83 -7.42
C GLU A 112 -4.84 -15.83 -6.00
N ARG A 113 -4.15 -15.28 -4.99
CA ARG A 113 -4.53 -15.56 -3.58
C ARG A 113 -4.82 -14.34 -2.72
N PHE A 114 -4.44 -13.13 -3.15
CA PHE A 114 -4.71 -11.91 -2.38
C PHE A 114 -5.87 -11.14 -2.98
N ARG A 115 -7.00 -11.14 -2.25
CA ARG A 115 -8.07 -10.17 -2.51
C ARG A 115 -7.52 -8.78 -2.24
N THR A 116 -7.49 -7.96 -3.29
CA THR A 116 -7.00 -6.60 -3.22
C THR A 116 -8.19 -5.67 -3.09
N TYR A 117 -8.20 -4.90 -2.00
CA TYR A 117 -9.23 -3.91 -1.74
C TYR A 117 -8.63 -2.52 -1.93
N ILE A 118 -9.32 -1.65 -2.67
CA ILE A 118 -8.81 -0.32 -3.01
C ILE A 118 -9.75 0.80 -2.57
N VAL A 119 -9.16 1.97 -2.35
CA VAL A 119 -9.83 3.26 -2.16
C VAL A 119 -9.13 4.25 -3.09
N CYS A 120 -9.91 4.95 -3.91
CA CYS A 120 -9.35 5.82 -4.95
C CYS A 120 -9.36 7.29 -4.50
N PHE A 121 -8.31 8.03 -4.87
CA PHE A 121 -8.18 9.46 -4.61
C PHE A 121 -7.71 10.17 -5.88
N CYS A 122 -8.16 11.40 -6.10
CA CYS A 122 -7.81 12.21 -7.26
C CYS A 122 -7.28 13.57 -6.84
N SER A 123 -6.27 14.11 -7.53
CA SER A 123 -5.77 15.47 -7.25
C SER A 123 -6.66 16.59 -7.80
N ASN A 124 -7.62 16.26 -8.67
CA ASN A 124 -8.57 17.22 -9.22
C ASN A 124 -9.88 17.19 -8.42
N GLY A 125 -10.18 18.28 -7.72
CA GLY A 125 -11.39 18.42 -6.89
C GLY A 125 -12.65 18.81 -7.64
N ASP A 126 -12.54 19.18 -8.93
CA ASP A 126 -13.69 19.57 -9.76
C ASP A 126 -13.71 18.79 -11.08
N GLN A 127 -14.04 17.50 -10.99
CA GLN A 127 -14.19 16.64 -12.14
C GLN A 127 -15.66 16.23 -12.33
N LEU A 128 -16.37 16.93 -13.23
CA LEU A 128 -17.80 16.70 -13.53
C LEU A 128 -18.17 15.25 -13.86
N SER A 129 -17.27 14.48 -14.48
CA SER A 129 -17.50 13.06 -14.77
C SER A 129 -17.59 12.21 -13.50
N GLN A 130 -16.86 12.58 -12.44
CA GLN A 130 -16.89 11.89 -11.15
C GLN A 130 -18.18 12.20 -10.38
N TRP A 131 -18.63 13.46 -10.41
CA TRP A 131 -19.91 13.87 -9.80
C TRP A 131 -21.14 13.21 -10.42
N ARG A 132 -21.06 12.73 -11.66
CA ARG A 132 -22.16 12.02 -12.33
C ARG A 132 -22.13 10.50 -12.08
N GLY A 133 -20.99 9.97 -11.65
CA GLY A 133 -20.79 8.53 -11.47
C GLY A 133 -21.14 8.02 -10.07
N TYR A 134 -21.28 8.92 -9.09
CA TYR A 134 -21.67 8.66 -7.71
C TYR A 134 -22.99 9.36 -7.38
#